data_AF-C3PH36-F1
#
_entry.id   AF-C3PH36-F1
#
_cell.length_a   1.000
_cell.length_b   1.000
_cell.length_c   1.000
_cell.angle_alpha   90.00
_cell.angle_beta   90.00
_cell.angle_gamma   90.00
#
_symmetry.space_group_name_H-M   'P 1'
#
loop_
_entity.id
_entity.type
_entity.pdbx_description
1 polymer ?
#
loop_
_entity_poly.entity_id
_entity_poly.type
_entity_poly.pdbx_seq_one_letter_code
_entity_poly.pdbx_strand_id
1 'polypeptide(L)'
;MSSALSSEGNGSLSSKLGGVTDGNITGKGADAFGSTKNPSQVPQWLDLWRGGTIAMVAAAAVSPAVAAYNYAVYSGTIPDYVGQALKNASF
;
A
#
# COMPACT_ATOMS: atom_id res chain seq x y z
N MET A 1 12.98 25.14 18.53
CA MET A 1 11.84 25.28 17.61
C MET A 1 11.23 23.89 17.42
N SER A 2 10.24 23.55 18.26
CA SER A 2 9.43 22.35 18.11
C SER A 2 8.08 22.83 17.58
N SER A 3 7.88 22.72 16.28
CA SER A 3 6.61 23.06 15.61
C SER A 3 5.95 21.79 15.06
N ALA A 4 6.09 20.69 15.77
CA ALA A 4 5.26 19.52 15.58
C ALA A 4 4.15 19.56 16.62
N LEU A 5 2.90 19.51 16.14
CA LEU A 5 1.66 19.34 16.90
C LEU A 5 0.91 20.61 17.38
N SER A 6 0.79 21.64 16.54
CA SER A 6 -0.41 22.50 16.66
C SER A 6 -1.60 21.79 16.02
N SER A 7 -2.40 21.20 16.91
CA SER A 7 -3.71 20.62 16.64
C SER A 7 -4.69 21.73 16.27
N GLU A 8 -4.91 21.96 14.98
CA GLU A 8 -6.06 22.74 14.49
C GLU A 8 -6.78 21.98 13.37
N GLY A 9 -8.07 21.71 13.58
CA GLY A 9 -8.99 21.09 12.61
C GLY A 9 -9.69 19.83 13.14
N ASN A 10 -10.86 20.04 13.76
CA ASN A 10 -11.80 19.06 14.31
C ASN A 10 -12.47 18.21 13.20
N GLY A 11 -11.80 17.15 12.74
CA GLY A 11 -12.33 16.22 11.73
C GLY A 11 -11.52 14.93 11.63
N SER A 12 -12.17 13.81 11.28
CA SER A 12 -11.48 12.52 11.11
C SER A 12 -10.46 12.57 9.98
N LEU A 13 -9.50 11.63 9.99
CA LEU A 13 -8.54 11.48 8.89
C LEU A 13 -9.24 11.29 7.54
N SER A 14 -10.37 10.57 7.52
CA SER A 14 -11.19 10.40 6.33
C SER A 14 -11.78 11.73 5.83
N SER A 15 -12.22 12.62 6.71
CA SER A 15 -12.70 13.95 6.34
C SER A 15 -11.60 14.84 5.77
N LYS A 16 -10.38 14.77 6.33
CA LYS A 16 -9.23 15.54 5.84
C LYS A 16 -8.76 15.06 4.47
N LEU A 17 -8.66 13.74 4.28
CA LEU A 17 -8.29 13.15 2.99
C LEU A 17 -9.37 13.40 1.94
N GLY A 18 -10.64 13.18 2.28
CA GLY A 18 -11.76 13.44 1.37
C GLY A 18 -11.81 14.90 0.89
N GLY A 19 -11.45 15.86 1.74
CA GLY A 19 -11.40 17.28 1.37
C GLY A 19 -10.35 17.64 0.32
N VAL A 20 -9.30 16.83 0.15
CA VAL A 20 -8.21 17.08 -0.82
C VAL A 20 -8.15 16.06 -1.96
N THR A 21 -8.95 14.99 -1.92
CA THR A 21 -8.98 13.93 -2.95
C THR A 21 -10.32 13.81 -3.65
N ASP A 22 -11.05 14.91 -3.82
CA ASP A 22 -12.38 14.92 -4.45
C ASP A 22 -13.39 13.95 -3.79
N GLY A 23 -13.36 13.82 -2.46
CA GLY A 23 -14.18 12.84 -1.73
C GLY A 23 -15.69 13.04 -1.85
N ASN A 24 -16.12 14.20 -2.37
CA ASN A 24 -17.52 14.49 -2.67
C ASN A 24 -17.94 14.13 -4.11
N ILE A 25 -16.98 13.76 -4.96
CA ILE A 25 -17.26 13.37 -6.35
C ILE A 25 -17.44 11.84 -6.40
N THR A 26 -18.63 11.42 -6.87
CA THR A 26 -18.93 10.01 -7.10
C THR A 26 -18.12 9.49 -8.27
N GLY A 27 -17.41 8.37 -8.08
CA GLY A 27 -16.71 7.63 -9.13
C GLY A 27 -17.32 6.25 -9.34
N LYS A 28 -17.25 5.71 -10.56
CA LYS A 28 -17.69 4.34 -10.86
C LYS A 28 -16.49 3.42 -11.11
N GLY A 29 -16.64 2.14 -10.80
CA GLY A 29 -15.58 1.15 -11.07
C GLY A 29 -15.19 1.04 -12.55
N ALA A 30 -16.16 1.29 -13.45
CA ALA A 30 -15.89 1.36 -14.90
C ALA A 30 -14.96 2.54 -15.26
N ASP A 31 -14.96 3.63 -14.49
CA ASP A 31 -14.06 4.76 -14.72
C ASP A 31 -12.62 4.42 -14.25
N ALA A 32 -12.49 3.53 -13.26
CA ALA A 32 -11.19 3.04 -12.79
C ALA A 32 -10.58 1.98 -13.73
N PHE A 33 -11.37 0.99 -14.15
CA PHE A 33 -10.86 -0.21 -14.83
C PHE A 33 -11.46 -0.47 -16.22
N GLY A 34 -12.41 0.33 -16.67
CA GLY A 34 -13.03 0.18 -17.99
C GLY A 34 -12.11 0.59 -19.15
N SER A 35 -12.52 0.21 -20.37
CA SER A 35 -11.74 0.40 -21.59
C SER A 35 -11.69 1.84 -22.09
N THR A 36 -12.68 2.67 -21.74
CA THR A 36 -12.74 4.09 -22.13
C THR A 36 -12.48 4.94 -20.89
N LYS A 37 -11.32 5.59 -20.85
CA LYS A 37 -10.95 6.48 -19.75
C LYS A 37 -11.12 7.92 -20.17
N ASN A 38 -11.91 8.67 -19.41
CA ASN A 38 -11.85 10.12 -19.44
C ASN A 38 -11.10 10.61 -18.19
N PRO A 39 -9.77 10.81 -18.27
CA PRO A 39 -8.95 11.14 -17.10
C PRO A 39 -9.36 12.44 -16.41
N SER A 40 -10.06 13.35 -17.10
CA SER A 40 -10.58 14.58 -16.50
C SER A 40 -11.87 14.40 -15.69
N GLN A 41 -12.42 13.18 -15.63
CA GLN A 41 -13.67 12.87 -14.90
C GLN A 41 -13.47 11.82 -13.79
N VAL A 42 -12.24 11.34 -13.58
CA VAL A 42 -11.93 10.39 -12.51
C VAL A 42 -11.59 11.17 -11.25
N PRO A 43 -12.35 11.02 -10.14
CA PRO A 43 -12.01 11.71 -8.90
C PRO A 43 -10.72 11.16 -8.31
N GLN A 44 -9.93 12.02 -7.68
CA GLN A 44 -8.58 11.66 -7.23
C GLN A 44 -8.56 10.47 -6.25
N TRP A 45 -9.55 10.35 -5.35
CA TRP A 45 -9.66 9.20 -4.44
C TRP A 45 -9.78 7.87 -5.18
N LEU A 46 -10.45 7.85 -6.34
CA LEU A 46 -10.67 6.63 -7.12
C LEU A 46 -9.39 6.20 -7.84
N ASP A 47 -8.60 7.16 -8.32
CA ASP A 47 -7.30 6.87 -8.93
C ASP A 47 -6.28 6.39 -7.87
N LEU A 48 -6.26 7.00 -6.67
CA LEU A 48 -5.46 6.51 -5.54
C LEU A 48 -5.86 5.08 -5.14
N TRP A 49 -7.17 4.83 -4.98
CA TRP A 49 -7.68 3.51 -4.63
C TRP A 49 -7.30 2.45 -5.68
N ARG A 50 -7.41 2.80 -6.97
CA ARG A 50 -7.00 1.95 -8.07
C ARG A 50 -5.50 1.65 -8.03
N GLY A 51 -4.66 2.68 -7.86
CA GLY A 51 -3.21 2.53 -7.75
C GLY A 51 -2.82 1.62 -6.58
N GLY A 52 -3.44 1.83 -5.42
CA GLY A 52 -3.27 0.97 -4.24
C GLY A 52 -3.69 -0.48 -4.49
N THR A 53 -4.81 -0.68 -5.19
CA THR A 53 -5.29 -2.03 -5.56
C THR A 53 -4.29 -2.76 -6.45
N ILE A 54 -3.76 -2.10 -7.48
CA ILE A 54 -2.75 -2.70 -8.37
C ILE A 54 -1.47 -3.05 -7.59
N ALA A 55 -1.01 -2.15 -6.72
CA ALA A 55 0.15 -2.41 -5.87
C ALA A 55 -0.07 -3.62 -4.93
N MET A 56 -1.27 -3.74 -4.35
CA MET A 56 -1.62 -4.89 -3.51
C MET A 56 -1.68 -6.19 -4.29
N VAL A 57 -2.17 -6.18 -5.53
CA VAL A 57 -2.14 -7.37 -6.41
C VAL A 57 -0.70 -7.79 -6.69
N ALA A 58 0.19 -6.85 -6.99
CA ALA A 58 1.61 -7.15 -7.19
C ALA A 58 2.26 -7.72 -5.92
N ALA A 59 1.97 -7.13 -4.76
CA ALA A 59 2.45 -7.64 -3.47
C ALA A 59 1.91 -9.06 -3.19
N ALA A 60 0.62 -9.29 -3.45
CA ALA A 60 -0.02 -10.59 -3.30
C ALA A 60 0.62 -11.65 -4.21
N ALA A 61 1.05 -11.29 -5.42
CA ALA A 61 1.73 -12.21 -6.33
C ALA A 61 3.12 -12.64 -5.83
N VAL A 62 3.84 -11.76 -5.11
CA VAL A 62 5.18 -12.04 -4.57
C VAL A 62 5.11 -12.74 -3.20
N SER A 63 4.04 -12.50 -2.44
CA SER A 63 3.87 -13.03 -1.08
C SER A 63 4.04 -14.54 -0.93
N PRO A 64 3.64 -15.42 -1.88
CA PRO A 64 3.79 -16.86 -1.74
C PRO A 64 5.26 -17.29 -1.81
N ALA A 65 6.09 -16.60 -2.61
CA ALA A 65 7.51 -16.90 -2.70
C ALA A 65 8.22 -16.59 -1.38
N VAL A 66 7.88 -15.47 -0.75
CA VAL A 66 8.39 -15.10 0.58
C VAL A 66 7.92 -16.09 1.63
N ALA A 67 6.64 -16.48 1.61
CA ALA A 67 6.10 -17.47 2.54
C ALA A 67 6.75 -18.85 2.36
N ALA A 68 6.96 -19.29 1.12
CA ALA A 68 7.63 -20.55 0.80
C ALA A 68 9.09 -20.55 1.28
N TYR A 69 9.81 -19.44 1.08
CA TYR A 69 11.16 -19.27 1.62
C TYR A 69 11.18 -19.38 3.15
N ASN A 70 10.31 -18.64 3.84
CA ASN A 70 10.22 -18.66 5.29
C ASN A 70 9.90 -20.07 5.82
N TYR A 71 8.99 -20.78 5.16
CA TYR A 71 8.65 -22.16 5.51
C TYR A 71 9.84 -23.11 5.29
N ALA A 72 10.51 -23.02 4.14
CA ALA A 72 11.62 -23.92 3.79
C ALA A 72 12.84 -23.75 4.69
N VAL A 73 13.08 -22.52 5.18
CA VAL A 73 14.10 -22.23 6.19
C VAL A 73 13.67 -22.81 7.55
N TYR A 74 12.43 -22.57 7.98
CA TYR A 74 11.92 -23.09 9.26
C TYR A 74 11.87 -24.63 9.31
N SER A 75 11.51 -25.29 8.20
CA SER A 75 11.48 -26.74 8.09
C SER A 75 12.86 -27.39 7.93
N GLY A 76 13.93 -26.60 7.85
CA GLY A 76 15.29 -27.09 7.64
C GLY A 76 15.57 -27.64 6.24
N THR A 77 14.69 -27.40 5.28
CA THR A 77 14.85 -27.84 3.89
C THR A 77 15.98 -27.09 3.19
N ILE A 78 16.20 -25.82 3.55
CA ILE A 78 17.27 -24.97 3.01
C ILE A 78 17.96 -24.25 4.17
N PRO A 79 19.29 -24.05 4.15
CA PRO A 79 20.00 -23.34 5.22
C PRO A 79 19.54 -21.90 5.39
N ASP A 80 19.48 -21.43 6.64
CA ASP A 80 19.17 -20.03 6.98
C ASP A 80 20.37 -19.11 6.71
N TYR A 81 20.59 -18.75 5.45
CA TYR A 81 21.71 -17.88 5.06
C TYR A 81 21.57 -16.45 5.62
N VAL A 82 20.34 -15.95 5.79
CA VAL A 82 20.06 -14.59 6.27
C VAL A 82 20.32 -14.50 7.79
N GLY A 83 19.82 -15.47 8.56
CA GLY A 83 20.10 -15.55 10.00
C GLY A 83 21.58 -15.79 10.29
N GLN A 84 22.28 -16.56 9.45
CA GLN A 84 23.72 -16.76 9.56
C GLN A 84 24.50 -15.48 9.26
N ALA A 85 24.15 -14.74 8.21
CA ALA A 85 24.78 -13.46 7.89
C ALA A 85 24.58 -12.42 9.01
N LEU A 86 23.39 -12.36 9.61
CA LEU A 86 23.11 -11.46 10.74
C LEU A 86 23.89 -11.81 12.00
N LYS A 87 24.01 -13.10 12.35
CA LYS A 87 24.84 -13.56 13.47
C LYS A 87 26.33 -13.29 13.27
N ASN A 88 26.80 -13.31 12.02
CA ASN A 88 28.20 -13.02 11.69
C ASN A 88 28.50 -11.51 11.60
N ALA A 89 27.46 -10.67 11.52
CA ALA A 89 27.57 -9.22 11.46
C ALA A 89 27.29 -8.51 12.80
N SER A 90 26.72 -9.23 13.79
CA SER A 90 26.64 -8.74 15.17
C SER A 90 28.02 -8.81 15.83
N PHE A 91 28.57 -7.64 16.18
CA PHE A 91 29.78 -7.49 17.01
C PHE A 91 29.53 -7.87 18.47
#